data_AF-A0A1S0TKV8-F1
#
_entry.id   AF-A0A1S0TKV8-F1
#
_cell.length_a   1.000
_cell.length_b   1.000
_cell.length_c   1.000
_cell.angle_alpha   90.00
_cell.angle_beta   90.00
_cell.angle_gamma   90.00
#
_symmetry.space_group_name_H-M   'P 1'
#
loop_
_entity.id
_entity.type
_entity.pdbx_description
1 polymer ?
#
loop_
_entity_poly.entity_id
_entity_poly.type
_entity_poly.pdbx_seq_one_letter_code
_entity_poly.pdbx_strand_id
1 'polypeptide(L)'
;MFRLFSDFPEYKQIWPQFRGIPDSLIITANEVKGHGLVYMAGLKSIIDNIKNEEKLVKTISKITLAHLKWHICKDHIMNMLKEVIVILQADPHCQGRDVEEAWFTLFDVIGNLVDKFSK
;
A
#
# COMPACT_ATOMS: atom_id res chain seq x y z
N MET A 1 3.56 2.90 -8.02
CA MET A 1 2.56 2.03 -8.68
C MET A 1 2.94 1.68 -10.11
N PHE A 2 3.92 2.37 -10.72
CA PHE A 2 4.45 1.95 -12.02
C PHE A 2 4.98 0.51 -11.97
N ARG A 3 5.88 0.17 -11.03
CA ARG A 3 6.43 -1.18 -10.92
C ARG A 3 5.37 -2.18 -10.49
N LEU A 4 4.44 -1.77 -9.61
CA LEU A 4 3.34 -2.65 -9.21
C LEU A 4 2.54 -3.17 -10.42
N PHE A 5 2.05 -2.28 -11.29
CA PHE A 5 1.25 -2.69 -12.44
C PHE A 5 2.11 -3.29 -13.57
N SER A 6 3.42 -3.04 -13.57
CA SER A 6 4.35 -3.72 -14.48
C SER A 6 4.61 -5.17 -14.05
N ASP A 7 4.75 -5.42 -12.75
CA ASP A 7 5.05 -6.74 -12.19
C ASP A 7 3.77 -7.59 -12.01
N PHE A 8 2.63 -6.92 -11.75
CA PHE A 8 1.32 -7.53 -11.48
C PHE A 8 0.21 -6.83 -12.29
N PRO A 9 0.20 -6.94 -13.63
CA PRO A 9 -0.80 -6.28 -14.48
C PRO A 9 -2.24 -6.69 -14.14
N GLU A 10 -2.44 -7.90 -13.62
CA GLU A 10 -3.73 -8.42 -13.17
C GLU A 10 -4.34 -7.62 -12.00
N TYR A 11 -3.53 -6.89 -11.21
CA TYR A 11 -4.03 -6.08 -10.10
C TYR A 11 -4.94 -4.95 -10.58
N LYS A 12 -4.81 -4.54 -11.84
CA LYS A 12 -5.73 -3.59 -12.49
C LYS A 12 -7.18 -4.08 -12.45
N GLN A 13 -7.43 -5.39 -12.38
CA GLN A 13 -8.77 -5.97 -12.35
C GLN A 13 -9.46 -5.87 -10.98
N ILE A 14 -8.71 -5.61 -9.92
CA ILE A 14 -9.23 -5.51 -8.55
C ILE A 14 -10.24 -4.35 -8.47
N TRP A 15 -9.90 -3.20 -9.03
CA TRP A 15 -10.69 -1.97 -8.94
C TRP A 15 -11.42 -1.63 -10.24
N PRO A 16 -12.76 -1.53 -10.25
CA PRO A 16 -13.55 -1.24 -11.45
C PRO A 16 -13.08 -0.02 -12.25
N GLN A 17 -12.67 1.05 -11.56
CA GLN A 17 -12.22 2.29 -12.19
C GLN A 17 -10.90 2.14 -12.97
N PHE A 18 -10.13 1.07 -12.76
CA PHE A 18 -8.90 0.82 -13.51
C PHE A 18 -9.10 -0.10 -14.72
N ARG A 19 -10.15 -0.95 -14.73
CA ARG A 19 -10.31 -2.03 -15.71
C ARG A 19 -10.33 -1.56 -17.17
N GLY A 20 -10.96 -0.41 -17.44
CA GLY A 20 -11.11 0.16 -18.78
C GLY A 20 -9.89 0.92 -19.31
N ILE A 21 -8.87 1.15 -18.48
CA ILE A 21 -7.72 2.00 -18.83
C ILE A 21 -6.68 1.16 -19.58
N PRO A 22 -6.29 1.45 -20.82
CA PRO A 22 -5.25 0.67 -21.52
C PRO A 22 -3.96 0.53 -20.69
N ASP A 23 -3.31 -0.64 -20.73
CA ASP A 23 -2.12 -0.90 -19.89
C ASP A 23 -0.99 0.09 -20.18
N SER A 24 -0.85 0.55 -21.43
CA SER A 24 0.10 1.59 -21.82
C SER A 24 -0.18 2.98 -21.21
N LEU A 25 -1.41 3.21 -20.72
CA LEU A 25 -1.87 4.49 -20.17
C LEU A 25 -2.10 4.45 -18.66
N ILE A 26 -2.05 3.27 -18.02
CA ILE A 26 -2.41 3.09 -16.61
C ILE A 26 -1.58 3.99 -15.68
N ILE A 27 -0.30 4.19 -16.02
CA ILE A 27 0.66 4.94 -15.19
C ILE A 27 0.40 6.45 -15.22
N THR A 28 -0.25 6.96 -16.28
CA THR A 28 -0.56 8.39 -16.44
C THR A 28 -2.00 8.73 -16.10
N ALA A 29 -2.85 7.71 -15.92
CA ALA A 29 -4.26 7.86 -15.61
C ALA A 29 -4.51 8.60 -14.29
N ASN A 30 -5.54 9.45 -14.29
CA ASN A 30 -5.89 10.27 -13.13
C ASN A 30 -6.40 9.41 -11.97
N GLU A 31 -7.06 8.29 -12.27
CA GLU A 31 -7.55 7.31 -11.32
C GLU A 31 -6.40 6.70 -10.52
N VAL A 32 -5.29 6.35 -11.18
CA VAL A 32 -4.10 5.79 -10.54
C VAL A 32 -3.36 6.85 -9.74
N LYS A 33 -3.25 8.09 -10.25
CA LYS A 33 -2.70 9.22 -9.47
C LYS A 33 -3.50 9.47 -8.20
N GLY A 34 -4.84 9.49 -8.31
CA GLY A 34 -5.75 9.63 -7.18
C GLY A 34 -5.58 8.51 -6.16
N HIS A 35 -5.42 7.27 -6.62
CA HIS A 35 -5.12 6.14 -5.75
C HIS A 35 -3.76 6.30 -5.04
N GLY A 36 -2.74 6.79 -5.73
CA GLY A 36 -1.44 7.15 -5.15
C GLY A 36 -1.56 8.17 -4.01
N LEU A 37 -2.38 9.21 -4.16
CA LEU A 37 -2.62 10.21 -3.11
C LEU A 37 -3.29 9.60 -1.88
N VAL A 38 -4.33 8.78 -2.07
CA VAL A 38 -5.03 8.08 -0.98
C VAL A 38 -4.09 7.11 -0.26
N TYR A 39 -3.27 6.38 -1.02
CA TYR A 39 -2.27 5.47 -0.48
C TYR A 39 -1.24 6.19 0.41
N MET A 40 -0.65 7.28 -0.09
CA MET A 40 0.32 8.07 0.69
C MET A 40 -0.31 8.72 1.92
N ALA A 41 -1.56 9.20 1.82
CA ALA A 41 -2.30 9.72 2.96
C ALA A 41 -2.55 8.64 4.02
N GLY A 42 -2.84 7.40 3.61
CA GLY A 42 -2.98 6.25 4.50
C GLY A 42 -1.69 5.95 5.27
N LEU A 43 -0.55 5.85 4.58
CA LEU A 43 0.75 5.63 5.22
C LEU A 43 1.10 6.75 6.20
N LYS A 44 0.92 8.01 5.78
CA LYS A 44 1.13 9.18 6.66
C LYS A 44 0.26 9.10 7.90
N SER A 45 -1.01 8.76 7.74
CA SER A 45 -1.96 8.66 8.85
C SER A 45 -1.54 7.59 9.87
N ILE A 46 -0.98 6.45 9.43
CA ILE A 46 -0.43 5.45 10.35
C ILE A 46 0.75 6.04 11.13
N ILE A 47 1.74 6.61 10.42
CA ILE A 47 2.96 7.14 11.02
C ILE A 47 2.66 8.25 12.03
N ASP A 48 1.77 9.18 11.68
CA ASP A 48 1.36 10.28 12.56
C ASP A 48 0.72 9.80 13.87
N ASN A 49 0.12 8.61 13.86
CA ASN A 49 -0.57 8.03 15.02
C ASN A 49 0.22 6.90 15.69
N ILE A 50 1.44 6.58 15.26
CA ILE A 50 2.19 5.40 15.73
C ILE A 50 2.45 5.39 17.24
N LYS A 51 2.50 6.57 17.87
CA LYS A 51 2.70 6.75 19.32
C LYS A 51 1.40 6.81 20.13
N ASN A 52 0.24 6.83 19.48
CA ASN A 52 -1.07 6.88 20.12
C ASN A 52 -1.84 5.60 19.76
N GLU A 53 -1.79 4.61 20.65
CA GLU A 53 -2.35 3.28 20.42
C GLU A 53 -3.82 3.32 20.00
N GLU A 54 -4.66 4.10 20.69
CA GLU A 54 -6.09 4.18 20.37
C GLU A 54 -6.34 4.71 18.95
N LYS A 55 -5.63 5.78 18.56
CA LYS A 55 -5.73 6.35 17.21
C LYS A 55 -5.12 5.43 16.17
N LEU A 56 -4.04 4.73 16.50
CA LEU A 56 -3.40 3.76 15.62
C LEU A 56 -4.34 2.61 15.31
N VAL A 57 -4.96 2.01 16.32
CA VAL A 57 -5.95 0.93 16.16
C VAL A 57 -7.11 1.38 15.27
N LYS A 58 -7.66 2.58 15.50
CA LYS A 58 -8.72 3.15 14.66
C LYS A 58 -8.27 3.35 13.21
N THR A 59 -7.04 3.81 13.00
CA THR A 59 -6.47 4.06 11.66
C THR A 59 -6.25 2.76 10.91
N ILE A 60 -5.57 1.80 11.53
CA ILE A 60 -5.30 0.49 10.94
C ILE A 60 -6.61 -0.25 10.64
N SER A 61 -7.59 -0.23 11.56
CA SER A 61 -8.90 -0.88 11.34
C SER A 61 -9.60 -0.34 10.10
N LYS A 62 -9.61 1.00 9.89
CA LYS A 62 -10.19 1.62 8.69
C LYS A 62 -9.46 1.17 7.42
N ILE A 63 -8.14 1.12 7.46
CA ILE A 63 -7.31 0.66 6.33
C ILE A 63 -7.61 -0.80 6.02
N THR A 64 -7.62 -1.67 7.03
CA THR A 64 -7.97 -3.08 6.88
C THR A 64 -9.34 -3.27 6.23
N LEU A 65 -10.39 -2.63 6.78
CA LEU A 65 -11.75 -2.72 6.22
C LEU A 65 -11.83 -2.26 4.76
N ALA A 66 -11.11 -1.20 4.39
CA ALA A 66 -11.07 -0.71 3.02
C ALA A 66 -10.42 -1.72 2.06
N HIS A 67 -9.43 -2.48 2.52
CA HIS A 67 -8.75 -3.52 1.74
C HIS A 67 -9.58 -4.81 1.65
N LEU A 68 -10.28 -5.19 2.72
CA LEU A 68 -11.21 -6.33 2.71
C LEU A 68 -12.31 -6.20 1.66
N LYS A 69 -12.86 -4.99 1.49
CA LYS A 69 -13.87 -4.69 0.46
C LYS A 69 -13.44 -5.13 -0.95
N TRP A 70 -12.15 -5.08 -1.23
CA TRP A 70 -11.59 -5.40 -2.55
C TRP A 70 -10.88 -6.75 -2.59
N HIS A 71 -11.10 -7.61 -1.58
CA HIS A 71 -10.46 -8.92 -1.45
C HIS A 71 -8.94 -8.88 -1.52
N ILE A 72 -8.35 -7.77 -1.04
CA ILE A 72 -6.91 -7.66 -0.89
C ILE A 72 -6.46 -8.61 0.23
N CYS A 73 -5.40 -9.37 -0.02
CA CYS A 73 -4.71 -10.21 0.96
C CYS A 73 -3.30 -9.71 1.25
N LYS A 74 -2.63 -10.33 2.22
CA LYS A 74 -1.25 -10.01 2.62
C LYS A 74 -0.28 -9.94 1.45
N ASP A 75 -0.33 -10.88 0.51
CA ASP A 75 0.59 -10.90 -0.64
C ASP A 75 0.48 -9.63 -1.49
N HIS A 76 -0.75 -9.10 -1.68
CA HIS A 76 -0.95 -7.83 -2.38
C HIS A 76 -0.32 -6.66 -1.62
N ILE A 77 -0.48 -6.63 -0.29
CA ILE A 77 0.14 -5.61 0.56
C ILE A 77 1.66 -5.70 0.48
N MET A 78 2.23 -6.90 0.60
CA MET A 78 3.69 -7.11 0.54
C MET A 78 4.26 -6.78 -0.84
N ASN A 79 3.52 -7.01 -1.92
CA ASN A 79 3.94 -6.62 -3.27
C ASN A 79 4.07 -5.09 -3.43
N MET A 80 3.31 -4.30 -2.66
CA MET A 80 3.44 -2.84 -2.63
C MET A 80 4.71 -2.35 -1.93
N LEU A 81 5.25 -3.12 -0.98
CA LEU A 81 6.44 -2.73 -0.21
C LEU A 81 7.65 -2.45 -1.12
N LYS A 82 7.83 -3.24 -2.19
CA LYS A 82 8.95 -3.09 -3.14
C LYS A 82 9.04 -1.67 -3.69
N GLU A 83 7.90 -1.08 -4.06
CA GLU A 83 7.83 0.29 -4.58
C GLU A 83 8.22 1.32 -3.52
N VAL A 84 7.80 1.12 -2.27
CA VAL A 84 8.12 2.02 -1.16
C VAL A 84 9.62 1.98 -0.88
N ILE A 85 10.23 0.79 -0.81
CA ILE A 85 11.67 0.65 -0.56
C ILE A 85 12.49 1.34 -1.65
N VAL A 86 12.13 1.17 -2.93
CA VAL A 86 12.82 1.83 -4.05
C VAL A 86 12.77 3.36 -3.91
N ILE A 87 11.61 3.91 -3.53
CA ILE A 87 11.47 5.37 -3.34
C ILE A 87 12.30 5.84 -2.15
N LEU A 88 12.31 5.09 -1.05
CA LEU A 88 13.10 5.44 0.14
C LEU A 88 14.59 5.41 -0.15
N GLN A 89 15.09 4.40 -0.86
CA GLN A 89 16.50 4.27 -1.21
C GLN A 89 17.02 5.41 -2.11
N ALA A 90 16.12 6.14 -2.78
CA ALA A 90 16.47 7.32 -3.56
C ALA A 90 16.86 8.53 -2.69
N ASP A 91 16.46 8.57 -1.41
CA ASP A 91 16.93 9.55 -0.43
C ASP A 91 18.09 8.96 0.40
N PRO A 92 19.30 9.54 0.35
CA PRO A 92 20.44 9.09 1.15
C PRO A 92 20.16 8.98 2.65
N HIS A 93 19.24 9.77 3.20
CA HIS A 93 18.89 9.73 4.63
C HIS A 93 17.94 8.59 4.99
N CYS A 94 17.34 7.94 4.00
CA CYS A 94 16.45 6.79 4.17
C CYS A 94 17.14 5.47 3.79
N GLN A 95 18.46 5.49 3.55
CA GLN A 95 19.24 4.28 3.30
C GLN A 95 19.57 3.57 4.61
N GLY A 96 19.51 2.24 4.60
CA GLY A 96 19.94 1.40 5.72
C GLY A 96 18.98 0.27 6.04
N ARG A 97 19.52 -0.82 6.60
CA ARG A 97 18.75 -2.02 6.96
C ARG A 97 17.63 -1.73 7.95
N ASP A 98 17.88 -0.87 8.92
CA ASP A 98 16.89 -0.54 9.95
C ASP A 98 15.65 0.15 9.37
N VAL A 99 15.83 0.99 8.35
CA VAL A 99 14.71 1.64 7.63
C VAL A 99 13.92 0.58 6.87
N GLU A 100 14.59 -0.28 6.11
CA GLU A 100 13.95 -1.36 5.35
C GLU A 100 13.18 -2.32 6.26
N GLU A 101 13.77 -2.71 7.40
CA GLU A 101 13.15 -3.60 8.39
C GLU A 101 11.93 -2.95 9.08
N ALA A 102 12.00 -1.65 9.38
CA ALA A 102 10.86 -0.93 9.95
C ALA A 102 9.67 -0.88 8.97
N TRP A 103 9.93 -0.59 7.69
CA TRP A 103 8.90 -0.59 6.65
C TRP A 103 8.38 -2.00 6.36
N PHE A 104 9.24 -3.00 6.33
CA PHE A 104 8.83 -4.40 6.21
C PHE A 104 7.89 -4.80 7.34
N THR A 105 8.27 -4.50 8.59
CA THR A 105 7.48 -4.80 9.78
C THR A 105 6.10 -4.15 9.71
N LEU A 106 6.04 -2.88 9.31
CA LEU A 106 4.78 -2.17 9.16
C LEU A 106 3.85 -2.87 8.14
N PHE A 107 4.38 -3.21 6.96
CA PHE A 107 3.61 -3.88 5.91
C PHE A 107 3.19 -5.29 6.32
N ASP A 108 4.05 -6.03 7.00
CA ASP A 108 3.75 -7.37 7.51
C ASP A 108 2.61 -7.34 8.53
N VAL A 109 2.63 -6.38 9.47
CA VAL A 109 1.55 -6.17 10.44
C VAL A 109 0.22 -5.87 9.75
N ILE A 110 0.20 -4.94 8.79
CA ILE A 110 -1.03 -4.60 8.06
C ILE A 110 -1.55 -5.82 7.29
N GLY A 111 -0.66 -6.52 6.58
CA GLY A 111 -1.01 -7.71 5.80
C GLY A 111 -1.56 -8.83 6.68
N ASN A 112 -0.93 -9.11 7.83
CA ASN A 112 -1.41 -10.08 8.81
C ASN A 112 -2.80 -9.74 9.34
N LEU A 113 -3.07 -8.46 9.60
CA LEU A 113 -4.39 -8.02 10.05
C LEU A 113 -5.44 -8.18 8.96
N VAL A 114 -5.13 -7.81 7.72
CA VAL A 114 -6.03 -8.02 6.57
C VAL A 114 -6.39 -9.50 6.45
N ASP A 115 -5.41 -10.41 6.38
CA ASP A 115 -5.68 -11.84 6.23
C ASP A 115 -6.44 -12.42 7.43
N LYS A 116 -6.17 -11.93 8.65
CA LYS A 116 -6.90 -12.36 9.85
C LYS A 116 -8.39 -12.03 9.78
N PHE A 117 -8.74 -10.88 9.20
CA PHE A 117 -10.13 -10.40 9.12
C PHE A 117 -10.82 -10.71 7.78
N SER A 118 -10.11 -11.31 6.81
CA SER A 118 -10.67 -11.82 5.55
C SER A 118 -11.43 -13.15 5.70
N LYS A 119 -11.41 -13.76 6.90
CA LYS A 119 -12.03 -15.07 7.20
C LYS A 119 -13.40 -14.95 7.84
#